data_AF-A0A259ND65-F1
#
_entry.id   AF-A0A259ND65-F1
#
_cell.length_a   1.000
_cell.length_b   1.000
_cell.length_c   1.000
_cell.angle_alpha   90.00
_cell.angle_beta   90.00
_cell.angle_gamma   90.00
#
_symmetry.space_group_name_H-M   'P 1'
#
loop_
_entity.id
_entity.type
_entity.pdbx_description
1 polymer ?
#
loop_
_entity_poly.entity_id
_entity_poly.type
_entity_poly.pdbx_seq_one_letter_code
_entity_poly.pdbx_strand_id
1 'polypeptide(L)'
;MRIGIASKNGTQAGIMAELLQPIAGEVTVFDEAAIDGGSFMQSNAHVMIIDYSVDSIMEKECVMDMITRDEPKVILTEKQLYPLAHDERLAWRKKIINEIMRVLPDLASELNNSKETGSVHDVWVIGSSSGGPDALNTFLSALPRLPISLIIAQHIGSDSGSVSLQKVLSSRQDRWAIEIGGDGVPLQPGHAYIVPRDSVMSIEGIRMTTRPFQLPNQPSPSINATLRSVRRTSTGGVGVIILTGLGDDGTAALKEIKHKTIMVLAQEADECAARSMPDSARQAGVVDESHTAVGLAKRLAKCYGVGVV
;
A
#
# COMPACT_ATOMS: atom_id res chain seq x y z
N MET A 1 16.19 13.69 0.57
CA MET A 1 15.34 14.64 -0.20
C MET A 1 14.18 15.23 0.63
N ARG A 2 13.92 16.54 0.50
CA ARG A 2 12.79 17.29 1.12
C ARG A 2 11.83 17.80 0.02
N ILE A 3 10.53 17.60 0.18
CA ILE A 3 9.50 18.02 -0.79
C ILE A 3 8.58 19.06 -0.15
N GLY A 4 8.37 20.19 -0.82
CA GLY A 4 7.29 21.13 -0.53
C GLY A 4 6.09 20.89 -1.44
N ILE A 5 4.88 21.04 -0.91
CA ILE A 5 3.62 20.97 -1.67
C ILE A 5 2.86 22.26 -1.41
N ALA A 6 2.65 23.08 -2.44
CA ALA A 6 1.82 24.27 -2.38
C ALA A 6 0.48 24.00 -3.07
N SER A 7 -0.62 24.15 -2.33
CA SER A 7 -1.97 23.94 -2.86
C SER A 7 -2.99 24.78 -2.09
N LYS A 8 -3.96 25.34 -2.82
CA LYS A 8 -5.14 25.97 -2.22
C LYS A 8 -6.24 24.96 -1.85
N ASN A 9 -6.07 23.69 -2.18
CA ASN A 9 -7.01 22.62 -1.87
C ASN A 9 -6.43 21.66 -0.83
N GLY A 10 -6.84 21.81 0.42
CA GLY A 10 -6.32 21.00 1.53
C GLY A 10 -6.53 19.49 1.36
N THR A 11 -7.60 19.06 0.69
CA THR A 11 -7.83 17.64 0.38
C THR A 11 -6.82 17.11 -0.64
N GLN A 12 -6.57 17.87 -1.72
CA GLN A 12 -5.53 17.52 -2.69
C GLN A 12 -4.16 17.45 -2.02
N ALA A 13 -3.81 18.49 -1.26
CA ALA A 13 -2.53 18.60 -0.56
C ALA A 13 -2.30 17.41 0.38
N GLY A 14 -3.33 17.00 1.13
CA GLY A 14 -3.27 15.83 2.02
C GLY A 14 -3.01 14.53 1.26
N ILE A 15 -3.71 14.29 0.14
CA ILE A 15 -3.50 13.10 -0.70
C ILE A 15 -2.10 13.10 -1.31
N MET A 16 -1.64 14.25 -1.84
CA MET A 16 -0.29 14.38 -2.39
C MET A 16 0.77 14.10 -1.33
N ALA A 17 0.61 14.65 -0.13
CA ALA A 17 1.52 14.41 0.98
C ALA A 17 1.56 12.93 1.36
N GLU A 18 0.40 12.27 1.48
CA GLU A 18 0.33 10.82 1.78
C GLU A 18 1.03 9.98 0.71
N LEU A 19 0.87 10.32 -0.57
CA LEU A 19 1.51 9.59 -1.67
C LEU A 19 3.04 9.80 -1.73
N LEU A 20 3.53 10.96 -1.29
CA LEU A 20 4.95 11.34 -1.43
C LEU A 20 5.77 11.15 -0.15
N GLN A 21 5.14 11.15 1.03
CA GLN A 21 5.79 10.86 2.31
C GLN A 21 6.65 9.58 2.29
N PRO A 22 6.21 8.47 1.66
CA PRO A 22 7.00 7.25 1.50
C PRO A 22 8.38 7.38 0.85
N ILE A 23 8.60 8.41 0.02
CA ILE A 23 9.79 8.56 -0.83
C ILE A 23 10.61 9.82 -0.50
N ALA A 24 10.14 10.61 0.46
CA ALA A 24 10.78 11.83 0.89
C ALA A 24 11.23 11.69 2.34
N GLY A 25 12.38 12.26 2.67
CA GLY A 25 12.81 12.39 4.07
C GLY A 25 11.90 13.34 4.86
N GLU A 26 11.31 14.31 4.17
CA GLU A 26 10.39 15.30 4.73
C GLU A 26 9.41 15.79 3.66
N VAL A 27 8.14 15.95 4.02
CA VAL A 27 7.11 16.59 3.19
C VAL A 27 6.47 17.73 3.97
N THR A 28 6.50 18.93 3.40
CA THR A 28 5.90 20.13 3.98
C THR A 28 4.77 20.62 3.10
N VAL A 29 3.59 20.82 3.68
CA VAL A 29 2.43 21.38 2.97
C VAL A 29 2.32 22.88 3.27
N PHE A 30 2.24 23.68 2.21
CA PHE A 30 1.98 25.11 2.22
C PHE A 30 0.56 25.35 1.73
N ASP A 31 -0.34 25.63 2.67
CA ASP A 31 -1.71 26.04 2.37
C ASP A 31 -1.76 27.53 1.96
N GLU A 32 -2.96 28.03 1.67
CA GLU A 32 -3.16 29.42 1.25
C GLU A 32 -2.59 30.43 2.27
N ALA A 33 -2.74 30.17 3.57
CA ALA A 33 -2.20 31.05 4.61
C ALA A 33 -0.67 31.06 4.62
N ALA A 34 -0.02 29.92 4.38
CA ALA A 34 1.43 29.82 4.30
C ALA A 34 2.01 30.46 3.02
N ILE A 35 1.29 30.36 1.91
CA ILE A 35 1.63 31.01 0.63
C ILE A 35 1.57 32.53 0.79
N ASP A 36 0.51 33.04 1.42
CA ASP A 36 0.30 34.47 1.64
C ASP A 36 1.18 35.04 2.77
N GLY A 37 1.48 34.23 3.79
CA GLY A 37 2.28 34.60 4.96
C GLY A 37 3.80 34.58 4.74
N GLY A 38 4.27 34.26 3.54
CA GLY A 38 5.68 34.32 3.15
C GLY A 38 6.56 33.14 3.62
N SER A 39 6.03 32.23 4.44
CA SER A 39 6.77 31.01 4.85
C SER A 39 7.03 30.08 3.66
N PHE A 40 6.15 30.08 2.65
CA PHE A 40 6.36 29.41 1.38
C PHE A 40 7.67 29.81 0.69
N MET A 41 8.00 31.11 0.65
CA MET A 41 9.21 31.63 0.03
C MET A 41 10.50 31.34 0.81
N GLN A 42 10.35 30.96 2.09
CA GLN A 42 11.44 30.59 2.99
C GLN A 42 11.68 29.08 3.04
N SER A 43 10.97 28.31 2.21
CA SER A 43 11.10 26.85 2.16
C SER A 43 12.53 26.41 1.85
N ASN A 44 12.98 25.36 2.55
CA ASN A 44 14.25 24.68 2.32
C ASN A 44 14.08 23.39 1.49
N ALA A 45 12.93 23.23 0.83
CA ALA A 45 12.64 22.07 0.00
C ALA A 45 13.69 21.92 -1.11
N HIS A 46 13.92 20.69 -1.57
CA HIS A 46 14.71 20.46 -2.79
C HIS A 46 13.81 20.56 -4.02
N VAL A 47 12.56 20.09 -3.90
CA VAL A 47 11.51 20.18 -4.91
C VAL A 47 10.29 20.87 -4.32
N MET A 48 9.70 21.80 -5.06
CA MET A 48 8.40 22.38 -4.76
C MET A 48 7.37 21.89 -5.79
N ILE A 49 6.36 21.17 -5.34
CA ILE A 49 5.23 20.76 -6.16
C ILE A 49 4.13 21.80 -5.98
N ILE A 50 3.73 22.45 -7.06
CA ILE A 50 2.66 23.46 -7.05
C ILE A 50 1.43 22.85 -7.72
N ASP A 51 0.40 22.65 -6.92
CA ASP A 51 -0.92 22.21 -7.36
C ASP A 51 -1.73 23.43 -7.83
N TYR A 52 -1.85 23.54 -9.15
CA TYR A 52 -2.64 24.58 -9.81
C TYR A 52 -4.02 24.11 -10.25
N SER A 53 -4.54 23.03 -9.66
CA SER A 53 -5.95 22.64 -9.86
C SER A 53 -6.96 23.70 -9.39
N VAL A 54 -6.49 24.69 -8.62
CA VAL A 54 -7.20 25.93 -8.30
C VAL A 54 -6.41 27.10 -8.90
N ASP A 55 -6.80 27.53 -10.09
CA ASP A 55 -6.06 28.50 -10.93
C ASP A 55 -5.59 29.76 -10.20
N SER A 56 -6.37 30.26 -9.24
CA SER A 56 -6.03 31.45 -8.43
C SER A 56 -4.72 31.34 -7.63
N ILE A 57 -4.11 30.15 -7.51
CA ILE A 57 -2.76 30.01 -6.95
C ILE A 57 -1.70 30.66 -7.86
N MET A 58 -1.90 30.60 -9.18
CA MET A 58 -0.97 31.17 -10.17
C MET A 58 -1.07 32.69 -10.28
N GLU A 59 -2.09 33.30 -9.68
CA GLU A 59 -2.24 34.75 -9.58
C GLU A 59 -1.38 35.35 -8.44
N LYS A 60 -0.81 34.51 -7.58
CA LYS A 60 0.01 34.95 -6.45
C LYS A 60 1.43 35.28 -6.90
N GLU A 61 1.89 36.50 -6.64
CA GLU A 61 3.25 36.96 -7.00
C GLU A 61 4.33 36.04 -6.42
N CYS A 62 4.21 35.63 -5.15
CA CYS A 62 5.16 34.71 -4.53
C CYS A 62 5.24 33.34 -5.23
N VAL A 63 4.15 32.85 -5.82
CA VAL A 63 4.12 31.59 -6.58
C VAL A 63 4.86 31.76 -7.90
N MET A 64 4.63 32.87 -8.60
CA MET A 64 5.34 33.19 -9.84
C MET A 64 6.84 33.38 -9.59
N ASP A 65 7.21 34.07 -8.51
CA ASP A 65 8.60 34.22 -8.10
C ASP A 65 9.25 32.86 -7.82
N MET A 66 8.57 31.97 -7.08
CA MET A 66 9.07 30.62 -6.80
C MET A 66 9.34 29.83 -8.08
N ILE A 67 8.47 29.91 -9.09
CA ILE A 67 8.63 29.22 -10.38
C ILE A 67 9.90 29.68 -11.11
N THR A 68 10.28 30.94 -10.97
CA THR A 68 11.47 31.51 -11.63
C THR A 68 12.78 31.28 -10.88
N ARG A 69 12.72 30.80 -9.64
CA ARG A 69 13.92 30.48 -8.85
C ARG A 69 14.63 29.26 -9.40
N ASP A 70 15.95 29.26 -9.25
CA ASP A 70 16.75 28.08 -9.59
C ASP A 70 16.56 26.94 -8.56
N GLU A 71 16.36 27.30 -7.29
CA GLU A 71 16.05 26.38 -6.20
C GLU A 71 14.94 26.92 -5.28
N PRO A 72 14.00 26.08 -4.80
CA PRO A 72 13.82 24.65 -5.15
C PRO A 72 13.43 24.43 -6.61
N LYS A 73 13.69 23.23 -7.15
CA LYS A 73 13.15 22.86 -8.47
C LYS A 73 11.63 22.76 -8.40
N VAL A 74 10.94 23.44 -9.31
CA VAL A 74 9.48 23.51 -9.30
C VAL A 74 8.87 22.48 -10.26
N ILE A 75 7.86 21.74 -9.78
CA ILE A 75 7.04 20.84 -10.59
C ILE A 75 5.59 21.30 -10.50
N LEU A 76 4.95 21.53 -11.65
CA LEU A 76 3.56 21.96 -11.72
C LEU A 76 2.63 20.76 -11.94
N THR A 77 1.50 20.72 -11.23
CA THR A 77 0.47 19.68 -11.41
C THR A 77 -0.93 20.26 -11.26
N GLU A 78 -1.88 19.82 -12.09
CA GLU A 78 -3.31 20.23 -12.03
C GLU A 78 -4.25 19.04 -11.79
N LYS A 79 -3.68 17.84 -11.68
CA LYS A 79 -4.48 16.62 -11.68
C LYS A 79 -5.28 16.55 -10.38
N GLN A 80 -6.60 16.63 -10.49
CA GLN A 80 -7.44 16.43 -9.32
C GLN A 80 -7.36 14.98 -8.84
N LEU A 81 -6.75 14.75 -7.66
CA LEU A 81 -6.55 13.41 -7.09
C LEU A 81 -7.78 12.85 -6.37
N TYR A 82 -8.72 13.72 -6.02
CA TYR A 82 -10.07 13.32 -5.60
C TYR A 82 -11.06 13.71 -6.70
N PRO A 83 -11.97 12.81 -7.12
CA PRO A 83 -12.28 11.50 -6.54
C PRO A 83 -11.54 10.31 -7.18
N LEU A 84 -10.36 10.49 -7.79
CA LEU A 84 -9.67 9.41 -8.53
C LEU A 84 -9.54 8.11 -7.74
N ALA A 85 -9.59 7.00 -8.47
CA ALA A 85 -9.31 5.68 -7.94
C ALA A 85 -7.83 5.57 -7.51
N HIS A 86 -7.53 4.59 -6.67
CA HIS A 86 -6.20 4.45 -6.09
C HIS A 86 -5.11 4.18 -7.14
N ASP A 87 -5.39 3.35 -8.15
CA ASP A 87 -4.45 3.07 -9.24
C ASP A 87 -4.12 4.32 -10.06
N GLU A 88 -5.09 5.20 -10.29
CA GLU A 88 -4.84 6.51 -10.92
C GLU A 88 -3.97 7.42 -10.05
N ARG A 89 -4.14 7.38 -8.72
CA ARG A 89 -3.28 8.12 -7.77
C ARG A 89 -1.85 7.57 -7.76
N LEU A 90 -1.68 6.25 -7.83
CA LEU A 90 -0.35 5.63 -7.96
C LEU A 90 0.30 5.98 -9.31
N ALA A 91 -0.46 6.03 -10.40
CA ALA A 91 0.02 6.49 -11.70
C ALA A 91 0.48 7.95 -11.64
N TRP A 92 -0.27 8.82 -10.96
CA TRP A 92 0.15 10.20 -10.70
C TRP A 92 1.45 10.24 -9.89
N ARG A 93 1.55 9.48 -8.80
CA ARG A 93 2.77 9.39 -7.98
C ARG A 93 3.98 8.97 -8.82
N LYS A 94 3.83 7.97 -9.68
CA LYS A 94 4.89 7.52 -10.60
C LYS A 94 5.32 8.63 -11.58
N LYS A 95 4.35 9.40 -12.11
CA LYS A 95 4.64 10.55 -12.97
C LYS A 95 5.45 11.61 -12.22
N ILE A 96 5.05 11.95 -10.99
CA ILE A 96 5.78 12.91 -10.15
C ILE A 96 7.19 12.42 -9.84
N ILE A 97 7.36 11.14 -9.48
CA ILE A 97 8.69 10.55 -9.23
C ILE A 97 9.58 10.68 -10.46
N ASN A 98 9.07 10.38 -11.65
CA ASN A 98 9.83 10.53 -12.90
C ASN A 98 10.24 11.98 -13.16
N GLU A 99 9.36 12.93 -12.89
CA GLU A 99 9.69 14.34 -13.05
C GLU A 99 10.72 14.81 -12.02
N ILE A 100 10.61 14.36 -10.77
CA ILE A 100 11.63 14.63 -9.73
C ILE A 100 12.99 14.09 -10.18
N MET A 101 13.07 12.85 -10.66
CA MET A 101 14.32 12.27 -11.15
C MET A 101 14.89 13.03 -12.34
N ARG A 102 14.04 13.66 -13.16
CA ARG A 102 14.47 14.49 -14.28
C ARG A 102 15.06 15.83 -13.82
N VAL A 103 14.45 16.49 -12.84
CA VAL A 103 14.88 17.83 -12.39
C VAL A 103 16.00 17.78 -11.34
N LEU A 104 16.13 16.67 -10.62
CA LEU A 104 17.17 16.44 -9.60
C LEU A 104 17.85 15.08 -9.80
N PRO A 105 18.66 14.92 -10.87
CA PRO A 105 19.33 13.66 -11.17
C PRO A 105 20.31 13.22 -10.07
N ASP A 106 20.95 14.15 -9.38
CA ASP A 106 21.92 13.82 -8.31
C ASP A 106 21.23 13.19 -7.09
N LEU A 107 20.02 13.65 -6.78
CA LEU A 107 19.15 13.08 -5.74
C LEU A 107 18.34 11.88 -6.25
N ALA A 108 18.36 11.57 -7.55
CA ALA A 108 17.78 10.35 -8.08
C ALA A 108 18.51 9.11 -7.55
N SER A 109 19.81 9.22 -7.24
CA SER A 109 20.56 8.18 -6.55
C SER A 109 20.10 7.99 -5.10
N GLU A 110 19.68 9.04 -4.39
CA GLU A 110 19.06 8.94 -3.05
C GLU A 110 17.62 8.37 -3.12
N LEU A 111 16.85 8.74 -4.14
CA LEU A 111 15.53 8.13 -4.44
C LEU A 111 15.64 6.66 -4.85
N ASN A 112 16.75 6.27 -5.46
CA ASN A 112 17.04 4.88 -5.81
C ASN A 112 17.71 4.11 -4.66
N ASN A 113 18.55 4.73 -3.83
CA ASN A 113 19.18 4.11 -2.66
C ASN A 113 18.22 4.01 -1.46
N SER A 114 17.21 4.88 -1.39
CA SER A 114 16.04 4.64 -0.52
C SER A 114 15.27 3.38 -0.92
N LYS A 115 15.49 2.78 -2.12
CA LYS A 115 15.03 1.40 -2.40
C LYS A 115 15.76 0.36 -1.55
N GLU A 116 17.00 0.59 -1.12
CA GLU A 116 17.80 -0.35 -0.33
C GLU A 116 17.85 -0.03 1.17
N THR A 117 17.72 1.24 1.55
CA THR A 117 17.50 1.63 2.95
C THR A 117 16.08 2.15 3.12
N GLY A 118 15.14 1.26 3.48
CA GLY A 118 13.91 1.73 4.09
C GLY A 118 12.77 2.17 3.17
N SER A 119 12.71 1.74 1.89
CA SER A 119 11.60 2.17 1.04
C SER A 119 10.26 1.70 1.60
N VAL A 120 9.42 2.68 1.87
CA VAL A 120 8.01 2.52 2.16
C VAL A 120 7.34 2.00 0.89
N HIS A 121 7.17 0.68 0.82
CA HIS A 121 6.49 -0.01 -0.28
C HIS A 121 5.13 -0.51 0.19
N ASP A 122 4.22 -0.66 -0.75
CA ASP A 122 2.87 -1.08 -0.42
C ASP A 122 2.88 -2.53 0.09
N VAL A 123 1.99 -2.77 1.04
CA VAL A 123 1.80 -4.06 1.67
C VAL A 123 0.40 -4.55 1.35
N TRP A 124 0.30 -5.79 0.89
CA TRP A 124 -0.99 -6.43 0.64
C TRP A 124 -1.23 -7.55 1.64
N VAL A 125 -2.27 -7.41 2.44
CA VAL A 125 -2.68 -8.45 3.38
C VAL A 125 -3.68 -9.38 2.70
N ILE A 126 -3.38 -10.67 2.70
CA ILE A 126 -4.23 -11.72 2.14
C ILE A 126 -4.81 -12.55 3.28
N GLY A 127 -6.12 -12.46 3.49
CA GLY A 127 -6.87 -13.27 4.45
C GLY A 127 -7.44 -14.51 3.80
N SER A 128 -7.24 -15.69 4.40
CA SER A 128 -7.71 -16.97 3.83
C SER A 128 -7.96 -18.03 4.91
N SER A 129 -8.83 -19.00 4.63
CA SER A 129 -9.13 -20.09 5.56
C SER A 129 -9.34 -21.42 4.83
N SER A 130 -10.55 -22.00 4.87
CA SER A 130 -10.89 -23.26 4.20
C SER A 130 -10.77 -23.12 2.68
N GLY A 131 -9.96 -23.99 2.06
CA GLY A 131 -9.56 -23.90 0.64
C GLY A 131 -8.48 -22.85 0.35
N GLY A 132 -8.00 -22.15 1.38
CA GLY A 132 -7.04 -21.06 1.23
C GLY A 132 -5.70 -21.46 0.60
N PRO A 133 -5.07 -22.59 0.95
CA PRO A 133 -3.80 -22.99 0.31
C PRO A 133 -3.89 -23.14 -1.21
N ASP A 134 -4.97 -23.71 -1.74
CA ASP A 134 -5.17 -23.88 -3.18
C ASP A 134 -5.49 -22.54 -3.88
N ALA A 135 -6.30 -21.69 -3.24
CA ALA A 135 -6.60 -20.35 -3.73
C ALA A 135 -5.33 -19.46 -3.75
N LEU A 136 -4.52 -19.49 -2.68
CA LEU A 136 -3.24 -18.80 -2.59
C LEU A 136 -2.28 -19.27 -3.68
N ASN A 137 -2.19 -20.59 -3.90
CA ASN A 137 -1.35 -21.14 -4.95
C ASN A 137 -1.78 -20.64 -6.34
N THR A 138 -3.08 -20.68 -6.62
CA THR A 138 -3.65 -20.21 -7.90
C THR A 138 -3.40 -18.71 -8.10
N PHE A 139 -3.63 -17.90 -7.07
CA PHE A 139 -3.39 -16.47 -7.07
C PHE A 139 -1.91 -16.14 -7.30
N LEU A 140 -0.99 -16.71 -6.51
CA LEU A 140 0.45 -16.43 -6.60
C LEU A 140 1.03 -16.90 -7.95
N SER A 141 0.58 -18.04 -8.49
CA SER A 141 1.03 -18.52 -9.79
C SER A 141 0.61 -17.61 -10.95
N ALA A 142 -0.50 -16.88 -10.81
CA ALA A 142 -0.97 -15.90 -11.78
C ALA A 142 -0.38 -14.50 -11.55
N LEU A 143 0.19 -14.22 -10.37
CA LEU A 143 0.69 -12.91 -10.01
C LEU A 143 2.16 -12.75 -10.46
N PRO A 144 2.48 -11.82 -11.39
CA PRO A 144 3.86 -11.49 -11.69
C PRO A 144 4.56 -10.93 -10.44
N ARG A 145 5.90 -10.93 -10.42
CA ARG A 145 6.63 -10.27 -9.34
C ARG A 145 6.34 -8.76 -9.38
N LEU A 146 5.96 -8.20 -8.24
CA LEU A 146 5.60 -6.78 -8.08
C LEU A 146 6.49 -6.11 -7.02
N PRO A 147 6.64 -4.78 -7.06
CA PRO A 147 7.41 -4.01 -6.07
C PRO A 147 6.60 -3.81 -4.76
N ILE A 148 6.01 -4.88 -4.23
CA ILE A 148 5.19 -4.90 -3.02
C ILE A 148 5.54 -6.10 -2.14
N SER A 149 5.13 -6.06 -0.88
CA SER A 149 5.20 -7.21 0.03
C SER A 149 3.80 -7.80 0.25
N LEU A 150 3.70 -9.13 0.32
CA LEU A 150 2.46 -9.81 0.69
C LEU A 150 2.54 -10.32 2.13
N ILE A 151 1.47 -10.14 2.90
CA ILE A 151 1.31 -10.73 4.24
C ILE A 151 0.13 -11.69 4.18
N ILE A 152 0.38 -12.98 4.39
CA ILE A 152 -0.61 -14.06 4.29
C ILE A 152 -1.08 -14.44 5.69
N ALA A 153 -2.29 -14.01 6.04
CA ALA A 153 -3.02 -14.46 7.22
C ALA A 153 -3.94 -15.63 6.83
N GLN A 154 -3.37 -16.83 6.80
CA GLN A 154 -4.09 -18.09 6.57
C GLN A 154 -4.45 -18.71 7.92
N HIS A 155 -5.73 -19.00 8.18
CA HIS A 155 -6.13 -19.75 9.37
C HIS A 155 -5.44 -21.12 9.40
N ILE A 156 -4.74 -21.41 10.50
CA ILE A 156 -3.88 -22.57 10.71
C ILE A 156 -4.31 -23.30 12.00
N GLY A 157 -4.76 -24.54 11.84
CA GLY A 157 -5.23 -25.37 12.95
C GLY A 157 -4.11 -26.01 13.78
N SER A 158 -2.96 -26.31 13.18
CA SER A 158 -1.85 -27.06 13.81
C SER A 158 -0.59 -26.21 13.98
N ASP A 159 0.23 -26.53 14.97
CA ASP A 159 1.46 -25.78 15.26
C ASP A 159 2.47 -25.82 14.11
N SER A 160 2.51 -26.93 13.36
CA SER A 160 3.36 -27.07 12.17
C SER A 160 2.71 -26.51 10.89
N GLY A 161 1.53 -25.90 10.97
CA GLY A 161 0.76 -25.48 9.81
C GLY A 161 1.41 -24.34 9.02
N SER A 162 2.06 -23.36 9.69
CA SER A 162 2.79 -22.28 8.99
C SER A 162 3.95 -22.83 8.16
N VAL A 163 4.70 -23.80 8.71
CA VAL A 163 5.80 -24.49 8.02
C VAL A 163 5.28 -25.33 6.86
N SER A 164 4.16 -26.01 7.04
CA SER A 164 3.54 -26.83 5.99
C SER A 164 3.05 -25.96 4.84
N LEU A 165 2.39 -24.84 5.15
CA LEU A 165 1.94 -23.88 4.15
C LEU A 165 3.13 -23.27 3.38
N GLN A 166 4.18 -22.86 4.09
CA GLN A 166 5.40 -22.34 3.47
C GLN A 166 5.95 -23.35 2.46
N LYS A 167 6.16 -24.61 2.86
CA LYS A 167 6.68 -25.66 1.98
C LYS A 167 5.82 -25.86 0.74
N VAL A 168 4.49 -25.92 0.90
CA VAL A 168 3.56 -26.09 -0.21
C VAL A 168 3.68 -24.93 -1.20
N LEU A 169 3.64 -23.68 -0.71
CA LEU A 169 3.73 -22.51 -1.57
C LEU A 169 5.13 -22.38 -2.19
N SER A 170 6.22 -22.47 -1.42
CA SER A 170 7.59 -22.41 -1.94
C SER A 170 7.88 -23.46 -3.01
N SER A 171 7.26 -24.64 -2.95
CA SER A 171 7.46 -25.70 -3.96
C SER A 171 6.81 -25.41 -5.31
N ARG A 172 5.86 -24.46 -5.36
CA ARG A 172 5.04 -24.16 -6.55
C ARG A 172 5.25 -22.75 -7.09
N GLN A 173 5.96 -21.90 -6.36
CA GLN A 173 6.15 -20.50 -6.70
C GLN A 173 7.63 -20.21 -7.01
N ASP A 174 7.88 -19.67 -8.20
CA ASP A 174 9.20 -19.28 -8.71
C ASP A 174 9.41 -17.75 -8.67
N ARG A 175 8.33 -16.97 -8.68
CA ARG A 175 8.37 -15.49 -8.74
C ARG A 175 8.37 -14.78 -7.39
N TRP A 176 7.83 -15.44 -6.37
CA TRP A 176 7.64 -14.90 -5.02
C TRP A 176 8.43 -15.71 -4.01
N ALA A 177 9.25 -15.03 -3.20
CA ALA A 177 9.94 -15.68 -2.09
C ALA A 177 8.94 -15.87 -0.94
N ILE A 178 8.70 -17.13 -0.54
CA ILE A 178 7.74 -17.45 0.52
C ILE A 178 8.47 -17.69 1.84
N GLU A 179 8.16 -16.88 2.84
CA GLU A 179 8.79 -16.90 4.15
C GLU A 179 7.75 -16.93 5.26
N ILE A 180 8.14 -17.40 6.44
CA ILE A 180 7.35 -17.22 7.66
C ILE A 180 7.82 -15.93 8.30
N GLY A 181 6.89 -15.00 8.56
CA GLY A 181 7.25 -13.76 9.21
C GLY A 181 7.61 -13.99 10.68
N GLY A 182 8.48 -13.15 11.21
CA GLY A 182 8.97 -13.24 12.57
C GLY A 182 9.71 -11.98 12.97
N ASP A 183 10.11 -11.92 14.24
CA ASP A 183 10.81 -10.76 14.79
C ASP A 183 12.11 -10.47 14.04
N GLY A 184 12.23 -9.23 13.60
CA GLY A 184 13.42 -8.75 12.91
C GLY A 184 13.53 -9.19 11.45
N VAL A 185 12.61 -9.99 10.92
CA VAL A 185 12.63 -10.35 9.50
C VAL A 185 12.39 -9.08 8.66
N PRO A 186 13.25 -8.76 7.69
CA PRO A 186 13.08 -7.57 6.86
C PRO A 186 11.87 -7.74 5.93
N LEU A 187 11.05 -6.71 5.82
CA LEU A 187 9.95 -6.60 4.87
C LEU A 187 10.51 -6.20 3.51
N GLN A 188 10.46 -7.09 2.52
CA GLN A 188 11.11 -6.92 1.22
C GLN A 188 10.14 -7.07 0.04
N PRO A 189 10.18 -6.18 -0.96
CA PRO A 189 9.39 -6.33 -2.18
C PRO A 189 9.65 -7.65 -2.92
N GLY A 190 8.56 -8.28 -3.39
CA GLY A 190 8.60 -9.59 -4.04
C GLY A 190 8.63 -10.78 -3.08
N HIS A 191 8.38 -10.55 -1.79
CA HIS A 191 8.23 -11.59 -0.78
C HIS A 191 6.78 -11.72 -0.33
N ALA A 192 6.41 -12.94 0.08
CA ALA A 192 5.15 -13.26 0.71
C ALA A 192 5.39 -13.91 2.08
N TYR A 193 4.95 -13.24 3.14
CA TYR A 193 5.20 -13.60 4.52
C TYR A 193 3.97 -14.22 5.15
N ILE A 194 4.08 -15.47 5.58
CA ILE A 194 3.03 -16.17 6.31
C ILE A 194 3.04 -15.68 7.76
N VAL A 195 1.88 -15.21 8.24
CA VAL A 195 1.70 -14.87 9.65
C VAL A 195 1.69 -16.18 10.46
N PRO A 196 2.56 -16.33 11.48
CA PRO A 196 2.56 -17.51 12.32
C PRO A 196 1.23 -17.70 13.06
N ARG A 197 0.88 -18.95 13.34
CA ARG A 197 -0.20 -19.28 14.27
C ARG A 197 0.03 -18.59 15.63
N ASP A 198 -1.06 -18.24 16.29
CA ASP A 198 -1.11 -17.67 17.65
C ASP A 198 -0.27 -16.39 17.79
N SER A 199 -0.17 -15.65 16.69
CA SER A 199 0.56 -14.41 16.61
C SER A 199 -0.23 -13.34 15.84
N VAL A 200 0.15 -12.10 16.07
CA VAL A 200 -0.22 -10.97 15.21
C VAL A 200 1.04 -10.25 14.75
N MET A 201 1.07 -9.92 13.47
CA MET A 201 2.19 -9.26 12.82
C MET A 201 2.02 -7.74 12.83
N SER A 202 3.12 -7.03 13.01
CA SER A 202 3.24 -5.57 12.89
C SER A 202 4.50 -5.25 12.08
N ILE A 203 4.63 -3.99 11.64
CA ILE A 203 5.77 -3.51 10.87
C ILE A 203 6.42 -2.36 11.64
N GLU A 204 7.70 -2.50 11.99
CA GLU A 204 8.48 -1.43 12.62
C GLU A 204 9.57 -0.97 11.65
N GLY A 205 9.34 0.19 11.03
CA GLY A 205 10.14 0.67 9.91
C GLY A 205 10.03 -0.29 8.71
N ILE A 206 11.07 -1.09 8.50
CA ILE A 206 11.11 -2.14 7.46
C ILE A 206 11.27 -3.55 8.02
N ARG A 207 11.05 -3.75 9.32
CA ARG A 207 11.16 -5.07 9.94
C ARG A 207 9.80 -5.50 10.44
N MET A 208 9.50 -6.79 10.26
CA MET A 208 8.35 -7.40 10.88
C MET A 208 8.62 -7.61 12.37
N THR A 209 7.59 -7.41 13.16
CA THR A 209 7.53 -7.82 14.56
C THR A 209 6.28 -8.66 14.75
N THR A 210 6.41 -9.69 15.55
CA THR A 210 5.36 -10.64 15.90
C THR A 210 5.18 -10.61 17.40
N ARG A 211 3.94 -10.66 17.85
CA ARG A 211 3.63 -10.83 19.27
C ARG A 211 2.60 -11.93 19.45
N PRO A 212 2.65 -12.67 20.57
CA PRO A 212 1.62 -13.64 20.89
C PRO A 212 0.23 -13.01 20.85
N PHE A 213 -0.70 -13.68 20.17
CA PHE A 213 -2.08 -13.26 20.09
C PHE A 213 -2.98 -14.46 19.75
N GLN A 214 -3.92 -14.74 20.63
CA GLN A 214 -4.91 -15.79 20.43
C GLN A 214 -6.24 -15.32 20.98
N LEU A 215 -7.31 -15.64 20.26
CA LEU A 215 -8.67 -15.44 20.72
C LEU A 215 -9.29 -16.82 20.97
N PRO A 216 -9.81 -17.11 22.18
CA PRO A 216 -10.41 -18.39 22.48
C PRO A 216 -11.53 -18.73 21.50
N ASN A 217 -11.53 -19.97 20.99
CA ASN A 217 -12.52 -20.48 20.03
C ASN A 217 -12.62 -19.69 18.71
N GLN A 218 -11.60 -18.90 18.36
CA GLN A 218 -11.52 -18.23 17.07
C GLN A 218 -10.36 -18.78 16.23
N PRO A 219 -10.44 -18.65 14.90
CA PRO A 219 -9.32 -19.01 14.04
C PRO A 219 -8.05 -18.21 14.33
N SER A 220 -6.91 -18.82 14.05
CA SER A 220 -5.58 -18.27 14.35
C SER A 220 -4.64 -18.49 13.15
N PRO A 221 -3.82 -17.50 12.73
CA PRO A 221 -3.84 -16.11 13.16
C PRO A 221 -5.14 -15.40 12.78
N SER A 222 -5.53 -14.39 13.55
CA SER A 222 -6.71 -13.57 13.22
C SER A 222 -6.40 -12.60 12.08
N ILE A 223 -7.22 -12.65 11.03
CA ILE A 223 -7.17 -11.74 9.88
C ILE A 223 -7.50 -10.32 10.36
N ASN A 224 -8.55 -10.15 11.17
CA ASN A 224 -8.92 -8.87 11.76
C ASN A 224 -7.77 -8.24 12.57
N ALA A 225 -7.11 -9.01 13.43
CA ALA A 225 -6.00 -8.49 14.23
C ALA A 225 -4.80 -8.10 13.36
N THR A 226 -4.47 -8.94 12.39
CA THR A 226 -3.39 -8.69 11.42
C THR A 226 -3.66 -7.41 10.62
N LEU A 227 -4.86 -7.25 10.07
CA LEU A 227 -5.24 -6.07 9.30
C LEU A 227 -5.11 -4.77 10.11
N ARG A 228 -5.65 -4.74 11.34
CA ARG A 228 -5.54 -3.57 12.21
C ARG A 228 -4.08 -3.24 12.52
N SER A 229 -3.29 -4.28 12.81
CA SER A 229 -1.89 -4.12 13.19
C SER A 229 -1.03 -3.62 12.02
N VAL A 230 -1.11 -4.30 10.87
CA VAL A 230 -0.40 -3.91 9.64
C VAL A 230 -0.83 -2.53 9.19
N ARG A 231 -2.12 -2.21 9.19
CA ARG A 231 -2.56 -0.86 8.78
C ARG A 231 -2.04 0.23 9.70
N ARG A 232 -2.00 -0.02 11.02
CA ARG A 232 -1.51 0.96 12.00
C ARG A 232 0.00 1.20 11.88
N THR A 233 0.75 0.18 11.47
CA THR A 233 2.21 0.17 11.62
C THR A 233 2.95 0.26 10.28
N SER A 234 2.31 -0.11 9.17
CA SER A 234 2.85 0.13 7.83
C SER A 234 2.87 1.62 7.52
N THR A 235 4.01 2.07 7.04
CA THR A 235 4.20 3.42 6.49
C THR A 235 3.71 3.50 5.04
N GLY A 236 3.54 2.35 4.35
CA GLY A 236 3.12 2.26 2.95
C GLY A 236 1.62 2.13 2.80
N GLY A 237 1.15 2.14 1.55
CA GLY A 237 -0.25 1.84 1.27
C GLY A 237 -0.56 0.40 1.66
N VAL A 238 -1.75 0.15 2.24
CA VAL A 238 -2.19 -1.20 2.58
C VAL A 238 -3.36 -1.62 1.69
N GLY A 239 -3.15 -2.63 0.86
CA GLY A 239 -4.20 -3.33 0.12
C GLY A 239 -4.65 -4.59 0.85
N VAL A 240 -5.87 -5.06 0.57
CA VAL A 240 -6.41 -6.26 1.19
C VAL A 240 -7.03 -7.18 0.14
N ILE A 241 -6.79 -8.48 0.27
CA ILE A 241 -7.46 -9.53 -0.51
C ILE A 241 -8.08 -10.52 0.48
N ILE A 242 -9.38 -10.76 0.36
CA ILE A 242 -10.08 -11.81 1.11
C ILE A 242 -10.36 -12.98 0.18
N LEU A 243 -9.72 -14.12 0.43
CA LEU A 243 -9.94 -15.36 -0.31
C LEU A 243 -10.99 -16.24 0.39
N THR A 244 -11.26 -17.41 -0.19
CA THR A 244 -12.10 -18.47 0.36
C THR A 244 -11.83 -18.72 1.86
N GLY A 245 -12.92 -18.92 2.60
CA GLY A 245 -12.90 -19.22 4.03
C GLY A 245 -14.27 -19.29 4.67
N LEU A 246 -14.32 -19.94 5.83
CA LEU A 246 -15.50 -19.97 6.70
C LEU A 246 -15.47 -18.81 7.70
N GLY A 247 -16.64 -18.39 8.16
CA GLY A 247 -16.82 -17.29 9.11
C GLY A 247 -16.79 -15.93 8.42
N ASP A 248 -16.38 -14.91 9.16
CA ASP A 248 -16.39 -13.49 8.79
C ASP A 248 -15.09 -12.74 9.14
N ASP A 249 -14.03 -13.46 9.55
CA ASP A 249 -12.77 -12.84 9.98
C ASP A 249 -12.16 -11.97 8.86
N GLY A 250 -11.69 -10.79 9.24
CA GLY A 250 -11.29 -9.71 8.34
C GLY A 250 -12.38 -8.64 8.11
N THR A 251 -13.67 -8.99 8.16
CA THR A 251 -14.77 -8.07 7.83
C THR A 251 -14.85 -6.88 8.79
N ALA A 252 -14.71 -7.13 10.10
CA ALA A 252 -14.80 -6.09 11.12
C ALA A 252 -13.65 -5.06 10.98
N ALA A 253 -12.42 -5.53 10.79
CA ALA A 253 -11.28 -4.66 10.56
C ALA A 253 -11.44 -3.88 9.25
N LEU A 254 -11.92 -4.50 8.18
CA LEU A 254 -12.17 -3.82 6.91
C LEU A 254 -13.19 -2.69 7.03
N LYS A 255 -14.28 -2.86 7.79
CA LYS A 255 -15.23 -1.77 8.09
C LYS A 255 -14.54 -0.56 8.73
N GLU A 256 -13.57 -0.81 9.59
CA GLU A 256 -12.82 0.25 10.28
C GLU A 256 -11.79 0.93 9.35
N ILE A 257 -11.05 0.14 8.55
CA ILE A 257 -9.88 0.65 7.83
C ILE A 257 -10.10 0.95 6.35
N LYS A 258 -11.25 0.59 5.76
CA LYS A 258 -11.50 0.67 4.31
C LYS A 258 -11.08 1.99 3.69
N HIS A 259 -11.46 3.11 4.31
CA HIS A 259 -11.18 4.47 3.83
C HIS A 259 -9.67 4.82 3.81
N LYS A 260 -8.83 4.01 4.47
CA LYS A 260 -7.38 4.14 4.53
C LYS A 260 -6.64 3.01 3.79
N THR A 261 -7.35 2.17 3.06
CA THR A 261 -6.76 1.09 2.24
C THR A 261 -6.59 1.54 0.80
N ILE A 262 -5.60 0.96 0.12
CA ILE A 262 -5.42 1.07 -1.33
C ILE A 262 -6.71 0.60 -2.03
N MET A 263 -7.06 -0.65 -1.76
CA MET A 263 -8.17 -1.36 -2.36
C MET A 263 -8.43 -2.64 -1.55
N VAL A 264 -9.67 -3.08 -1.56
CA VAL A 264 -10.11 -4.33 -0.95
C VAL A 264 -10.73 -5.19 -2.05
N LEU A 265 -10.08 -6.30 -2.33
CA LEU A 265 -10.55 -7.29 -3.29
C LEU A 265 -11.08 -8.53 -2.56
N ALA A 266 -12.06 -9.21 -3.14
CA ALA A 266 -12.55 -10.48 -2.61
C ALA A 266 -12.65 -11.55 -3.70
N GLN A 267 -12.43 -12.80 -3.33
CA GLN A 267 -12.64 -13.93 -4.23
C GLN A 267 -14.13 -14.09 -4.56
N GLU A 268 -14.41 -14.35 -5.83
CA GLU A 268 -15.76 -14.67 -6.32
C GLU A 268 -16.32 -15.91 -5.64
N ALA A 269 -17.61 -15.85 -5.28
CA ALA A 269 -18.25 -16.89 -4.47
C ALA A 269 -18.24 -18.26 -5.14
N ASP A 270 -18.36 -18.31 -6.47
CA ASP A 270 -18.50 -19.54 -7.25
C ASP A 270 -17.19 -20.36 -7.37
N GLU A 271 -16.04 -19.74 -7.10
CA GLU A 271 -14.73 -20.41 -7.08
C GLU A 271 -14.26 -20.73 -5.65
N CYS A 272 -14.98 -20.26 -4.63
CA CYS A 272 -14.61 -20.49 -3.24
C CYS A 272 -14.97 -21.91 -2.81
N ALA A 273 -14.02 -22.62 -2.19
CA ALA A 273 -14.34 -23.84 -1.44
C ALA A 273 -15.26 -23.56 -0.25
N ALA A 274 -15.12 -22.38 0.37
CA ALA A 274 -15.98 -21.86 1.41
C ALA A 274 -16.20 -20.36 1.16
N ARG A 275 -17.44 -19.98 0.80
CA ARG A 275 -17.76 -18.62 0.35
C ARG A 275 -18.08 -17.62 1.46
N SER A 276 -18.30 -18.06 2.71
CA SER A 276 -18.90 -17.18 3.73
C SER A 276 -18.02 -15.99 4.10
N MET A 277 -16.69 -16.16 4.14
CA MET A 277 -15.76 -15.09 4.51
C MET A 277 -15.70 -13.97 3.47
N PRO A 278 -15.47 -14.24 2.15
CA PRO A 278 -15.56 -13.19 1.14
C PRO A 278 -16.99 -12.65 0.98
N ASP A 279 -18.04 -13.47 1.17
CA ASP A 279 -19.43 -13.00 1.18
C ASP A 279 -19.71 -12.01 2.30
N SER A 280 -19.19 -12.25 3.50
CA SER A 280 -19.36 -11.35 4.65
C SER A 280 -18.76 -9.98 4.37
N ALA A 281 -17.54 -9.94 3.81
CA ALA A 281 -16.91 -8.69 3.39
C ALA A 281 -17.70 -7.96 2.29
N ARG A 282 -18.22 -8.69 1.29
CA ARG A 282 -19.07 -8.11 0.24
C ARG A 282 -20.37 -7.53 0.79
N GLN A 283 -21.08 -8.28 1.62
CA GLN A 283 -22.34 -7.85 2.23
C GLN A 283 -22.16 -6.65 3.16
N ALA A 284 -20.98 -6.53 3.79
CA ALA A 284 -20.60 -5.37 4.58
C ALA A 284 -20.32 -4.10 3.76
N GLY A 285 -20.30 -4.16 2.42
CA GLY A 285 -20.03 -3.02 1.55
C GLY A 285 -18.58 -2.54 1.60
N VAL A 286 -17.64 -3.39 2.03
CA VAL A 286 -16.21 -3.03 2.17
C VAL A 286 -15.34 -3.54 1.02
N VAL A 287 -15.91 -4.27 0.07
CA VAL A 287 -15.19 -4.82 -1.09
C VAL A 287 -15.37 -3.89 -2.29
N ASP A 288 -14.26 -3.49 -2.92
CA ASP A 288 -14.27 -2.66 -4.12
C ASP A 288 -14.60 -3.48 -5.37
N GLU A 289 -13.95 -4.63 -5.51
CA GLU A 289 -14.10 -5.51 -6.67
C GLU A 289 -14.02 -6.98 -6.25
N SER A 290 -14.75 -7.84 -6.95
CA SER A 290 -14.66 -9.29 -6.80
C SER A 290 -14.21 -9.92 -8.11
N HIS A 291 -13.32 -10.91 -7.99
CA HIS A 291 -12.73 -11.62 -9.12
C HIS A 291 -12.41 -13.07 -8.73
N THR A 292 -12.17 -13.93 -9.73
CA THR A 292 -11.55 -15.24 -9.47
C THR A 292 -10.13 -15.07 -8.90
N ALA A 293 -9.52 -16.10 -8.32
CA ALA A 293 -8.15 -16.04 -7.80
C ALA A 293 -7.14 -15.54 -8.85
N VAL A 294 -7.30 -15.99 -10.11
CA VAL A 294 -6.51 -15.48 -11.24
C VAL A 294 -6.87 -14.02 -11.57
N GLY A 295 -8.15 -13.66 -11.56
CA GLY A 295 -8.60 -12.30 -11.82
C GLY A 295 -8.11 -11.31 -10.76
N LEU A 296 -8.08 -11.70 -9.49
CA LEU A 296 -7.50 -10.95 -8.38
C LEU A 296 -6.03 -10.67 -8.62
N ALA A 297 -5.26 -11.67 -9.04
CA ALA A 297 -3.84 -11.51 -9.35
C ALA A 297 -3.61 -10.53 -10.51
N LYS A 298 -4.42 -10.64 -11.59
CA LYS A 298 -4.37 -9.71 -12.72
C LYS A 298 -4.77 -8.30 -12.32
N ARG A 299 -5.81 -8.15 -11.50
CA ARG A 299 -6.29 -6.85 -11.01
C ARG A 299 -5.22 -6.16 -10.16
N LEU A 300 -4.57 -6.92 -9.27
CA LEU A 300 -3.44 -6.45 -8.48
C LEU A 300 -2.27 -6.02 -9.38
N ALA A 301 -1.89 -6.85 -10.35
CA ALA A 301 -0.82 -6.52 -11.30
C ALA A 301 -1.10 -5.20 -12.05
N LYS A 302 -2.36 -4.99 -12.46
CA LYS A 302 -2.81 -3.76 -13.12
C LYS A 302 -2.65 -2.52 -12.25
N CYS A 303 -2.89 -2.61 -10.93
CA CYS A 303 -2.64 -1.49 -9.99
C CYS A 303 -1.19 -0.98 -10.04
N TYR A 304 -0.25 -1.86 -10.37
CA TYR A 304 1.17 -1.55 -10.46
C TYR A 304 1.67 -1.41 -11.91
N GLY A 305 0.75 -1.30 -12.88
CA GLY A 305 1.07 -1.07 -14.29
C GLY A 305 1.66 -2.28 -15.02
N VAL A 306 1.45 -3.49 -14.49
CA VAL A 306 1.90 -4.74 -15.12
C VAL A 306 0.71 -5.41 -15.80
N GLY A 307 0.81 -5.69 -17.10
CA GLY A 307 -0.24 -6.34 -17.88
C GLY A 307 -1.12 -5.42 -18.74
N VAL A 308 -0.66 -4.20 -19.05
CA VAL A 308 -1.22 -3.39 -20.15
C VAL A 308 -0.45 -3.75 -21.42
N VAL A 309 -1.00 -4.68 -22.20
CA VAL A 309 -0.74 -4.84 -23.64
C VAL A 309 -2.09 -4.81 -24.33
#